data_AF-A0A1F9V9X3-F1
#
_entry.id   AF-A0A1F9V9X3-F1
#
_cell.length_a   1.000
_cell.length_b   1.000
_cell.length_c   1.000
_cell.angle_alpha   90.00
_cell.angle_beta   90.00
_cell.angle_gamma   90.00
#
_symmetry.space_group_name_H-M   'P 1'
#
loop_
_entity.id
_entity.type
_entity.pdbx_description
1 polymer ?
#
loop_
_entity_poly.entity_id
_entity_poly.type
_entity_poly.pdbx_seq_one_letter_code
_entity_poly.pdbx_strand_id
1 'polypeptide(L)'
;MLPEFWSLDHEKKAVLKGSILNPETGCYELIVNSDELERFKESALVCPVYVINIIDLQTQKTILEIFEENREIEKESAPVIKARPNTEKESQSEPKGFFTIQSDSNKKLIKALYYGPKHQLLFVIEGKNAEELYQTIIREGFVTSLTQAAYLGGELKRAEMSFQENSV
;
A
#
# COMPACT_ATOMS: atom_id res chain seq x y z
N MET A 1 -21.61 -6.36 3.28
CA MET A 1 -21.98 -5.47 2.15
C MET A 1 -23.19 -6.10 1.47
N LEU A 2 -24.27 -5.35 1.26
CA LEU A 2 -25.54 -5.85 0.69
C LEU A 2 -25.45 -5.90 -0.85
N PRO A 3 -25.09 -7.03 -1.49
CA PRO A 3 -24.75 -7.08 -2.91
C PRO A 3 -25.92 -6.72 -3.85
N GLU A 4 -27.16 -6.77 -3.36
CA GLU A 4 -28.35 -6.39 -4.11
C GLU A 4 -28.36 -4.91 -4.50
N PHE A 5 -27.67 -4.04 -3.76
CA PHE A 5 -27.63 -2.59 -4.01
C PHE A 5 -26.42 -2.13 -4.83
N TRP A 6 -25.46 -3.01 -5.09
CA TRP A 6 -24.22 -2.64 -5.78
C TRP A 6 -24.14 -3.34 -7.14
N SER A 7 -23.62 -2.63 -8.13
CA SER A 7 -23.24 -3.18 -9.44
C SER A 7 -21.79 -2.84 -9.72
N LEU A 8 -21.17 -3.55 -10.66
CA LEU A 8 -19.85 -3.19 -11.15
C LEU A 8 -19.97 -2.24 -12.34
N ASP A 9 -19.19 -1.17 -12.36
CA ASP A 9 -19.02 -0.35 -13.55
C ASP A 9 -18.09 -1.01 -14.59
N HIS A 10 -17.82 -0.32 -15.69
CA HIS A 10 -16.95 -0.79 -16.76
C HIS A 10 -15.49 -1.03 -16.33
N GLU A 11 -15.05 -0.43 -15.22
CA GLU A 11 -13.73 -0.62 -14.62
C GLU A 11 -13.74 -1.68 -13.51
N LYS A 12 -14.87 -2.38 -13.31
CA LYS A 12 -15.09 -3.34 -12.21
C LYS A 12 -15.04 -2.70 -10.82
N LYS A 13 -15.36 -1.41 -10.70
CA LYS A 13 -15.57 -0.74 -9.41
C LYS A 13 -17.01 -0.91 -8.95
N ALA A 14 -17.19 -1.11 -7.65
CA ALA A 14 -18.52 -1.19 -7.06
C ALA A 14 -19.18 0.20 -7.07
N VAL A 15 -20.32 0.30 -7.74
CA VAL A 15 -21.17 1.50 -7.80
C VAL A 15 -22.54 1.20 -7.24
N LEU A 16 -23.13 2.16 -6.54
CA LEU A 16 -24.44 2.01 -5.93
C LEU A 16 -25.52 2.11 -7.03
N LYS A 17 -26.42 1.12 -7.11
CA LYS A 17 -27.48 1.08 -8.11
C LYS A 17 -28.42 2.27 -7.93
N GLY A 18 -28.71 2.96 -9.02
CA GLY A 18 -29.59 4.14 -9.03
C GLY A 18 -28.94 5.42 -8.51
N SER A 19 -27.65 5.39 -8.14
CA SER A 19 -26.92 6.60 -7.78
C SER A 19 -26.57 7.45 -9.02
N ILE A 20 -26.46 8.75 -8.81
CA ILE A 20 -26.06 9.72 -9.84
C ILE A 20 -24.74 10.34 -9.42
N LEU A 21 -23.78 10.44 -10.35
CA LEU A 21 -22.53 11.16 -10.10
C LEU A 21 -22.83 12.66 -10.00
N ASN A 22 -22.58 13.24 -8.83
CA ASN A 22 -22.66 14.67 -8.64
C ASN A 22 -21.30 15.30 -9.03
N PRO A 23 -21.25 16.15 -10.07
CA PRO A 23 -20.00 16.74 -10.55
C PRO A 23 -19.39 17.77 -9.58
N GLU A 24 -20.18 18.33 -8.65
CA GLU A 24 -19.69 19.31 -7.66
C GLU A 24 -18.97 18.62 -6.50
N THR A 25 -19.51 17.49 -6.02
CA THR A 25 -18.94 16.72 -4.90
C THR A 25 -17.96 15.65 -5.38
N GLY A 26 -18.07 15.22 -6.64
CA GLY A 26 -17.33 14.07 -7.19
C GLY A 26 -17.82 12.72 -6.64
N CYS A 27 -18.94 12.70 -5.91
CA CYS A 27 -19.49 11.51 -5.28
C CYS A 27 -20.70 10.94 -6.05
N TYR A 28 -20.91 9.64 -5.95
CA TYR A 28 -22.16 9.00 -6.36
C TYR A 28 -23.20 9.16 -5.25
N GLU A 29 -24.29 9.85 -5.55
CA GLU A 29 -25.32 10.22 -4.57
C GLU A 29 -26.62 9.46 -4.84
N LEU A 30 -27.27 9.00 -3.79
CA LEU A 30 -28.58 8.36 -3.82
C LEU A 30 -29.46 8.97 -2.73
N ILE A 31 -30.62 9.51 -3.13
CA ILE A 31 -31.63 9.98 -2.19
C ILE A 31 -32.44 8.77 -1.72
N VAL A 32 -32.47 8.57 -0.41
CA VAL A 32 -33.18 7.45 0.24
C VAL A 32 -34.26 7.98 1.16
N ASN A 33 -35.33 7.22 1.36
CA ASN A 33 -36.40 7.57 2.31
C ASN A 33 -36.11 7.03 3.72
N SER A 34 -37.00 7.34 4.67
CA SER A 34 -36.89 6.89 6.07
C SER A 34 -36.89 5.38 6.24
N ASP A 35 -37.58 4.65 5.38
CA ASP A 35 -37.78 3.20 5.51
C ASP A 35 -36.53 2.43 5.06
N GLU A 36 -35.75 3.01 4.15
CA GLU A 36 -34.50 2.45 3.64
C GLU A 36 -33.27 2.84 4.47
N LEU A 37 -33.39 3.92 5.25
CA LEU A 37 -32.28 4.55 5.99
C LEU A 37 -31.49 3.54 6.84
N GLU A 38 -32.15 2.70 7.63
CA GLU A 38 -31.47 1.75 8.52
C GLU A 38 -30.59 0.75 7.76
N ARG A 39 -31.03 0.29 6.58
CA ARG A 39 -30.26 -0.66 5.77
C ARG A 39 -29.00 -0.02 5.16
N PHE A 40 -29.09 1.26 4.81
CA PHE A 40 -27.94 2.02 4.35
C PHE A 40 -26.99 2.34 5.51
N LYS A 41 -27.50 2.57 6.72
CA LYS A 41 -26.66 2.73 7.92
C LYS A 41 -25.85 1.48 8.22
N GLU A 42 -26.50 0.31 8.23
CA GLU A 42 -25.81 -0.98 8.38
C GLU A 42 -24.73 -1.16 7.32
N SER A 43 -25.05 -0.84 6.06
CA SER A 43 -24.11 -0.94 4.93
C SER A 43 -22.89 -0.01 5.09
N ALA A 44 -23.11 1.22 5.56
CA ALA A 44 -22.04 2.17 5.81
C ALA A 44 -21.11 1.73 6.96
N LEU A 45 -21.68 1.18 8.04
CA LEU A 45 -20.91 0.70 9.20
C LEU A 45 -20.05 -0.53 8.89
N VAL A 46 -20.48 -1.41 7.97
CA VAL A 46 -19.71 -2.59 7.55
C VAL A 46 -18.70 -2.29 6.43
N CYS A 47 -18.62 -1.05 5.95
CA CYS A 47 -17.67 -0.66 4.92
C CYS A 47 -16.25 -0.55 5.51
N PRO A 48 -15.32 -1.44 5.17
CA PRO A 48 -13.99 -1.49 5.82
C PRO A 48 -13.13 -0.24 5.54
N VAL A 49 -13.43 0.47 4.45
CA VAL A 49 -12.73 1.66 3.98
C VAL A 49 -13.49 2.96 4.26
N TYR A 50 -14.65 2.91 4.93
CA TYR A 50 -15.42 4.08 5.39
C TYR A 50 -15.80 5.10 4.30
N VAL A 51 -16.00 4.67 3.05
CA VAL A 51 -16.29 5.55 1.89
C VAL A 51 -17.77 5.85 1.68
N ILE A 52 -18.66 5.38 2.57
CA ILE A 52 -20.10 5.59 2.47
C ILE A 52 -20.52 6.60 3.54
N ASN A 53 -20.96 7.78 3.11
CA ASN A 53 -21.52 8.80 3.99
C ASN A 53 -23.04 8.90 3.81
N ILE A 54 -23.77 9.18 4.88
CA ILE A 54 -25.21 9.43 4.85
C ILE A 54 -25.44 10.82 5.42
N ILE A 55 -26.07 11.70 4.64
CA ILE A 55 -26.30 13.10 5.00
C ILE A 55 -27.80 13.33 5.11
N ASP A 56 -28.22 13.97 6.19
CA ASP A 56 -29.58 14.49 6.33
C ASP A 56 -29.70 15.77 5.49
N LEU A 57 -30.58 15.76 4.49
CA LEU A 57 -30.72 16.86 3.54
C LEU A 57 -31.27 18.16 4.15
N GLN A 58 -32.00 18.09 5.26
CA GLN A 58 -32.56 19.28 5.92
C GLN A 58 -31.51 20.00 6.74
N THR A 59 -30.72 19.23 7.49
CA THR A 59 -29.71 19.76 8.40
C THR A 59 -28.34 19.88 7.75
N GLN A 60 -28.14 19.26 6.58
CA GLN A 60 -26.86 19.12 5.89
C GLN A 60 -25.77 18.48 6.77
N LYS A 61 -26.19 17.70 7.78
CA LYS A 61 -25.30 17.01 8.71
C LYS A 61 -25.22 15.54 8.34
N THR A 62 -24.01 15.00 8.48
CA THR A 62 -23.79 13.56 8.42
C THR A 62 -24.56 12.87 9.55
N ILE A 63 -25.34 11.85 9.19
CA ILE A 63 -26.14 11.01 10.11
C ILE A 63 -25.25 10.00 10.85
N LEU A 64 -24.18 9.54 10.20
CA LEU A 64 -23.24 8.58 10.77
C LEU A 64 -21.90 9.27 11.01
N GLU A 65 -21.57 9.54 12.26
CA GLU A 65 -20.26 10.08 12.66
C GLU A 65 -19.13 9.06 12.43
N ILE A 66 -18.89 8.69 11.17
CA ILE A 66 -17.87 7.74 10.73
C ILE A 66 -16.49 8.44 10.60
N PHE A 67 -16.46 9.78 10.69
CA PHE A 67 -15.24 10.57 10.59
C PHE A 67 -14.46 10.65 11.92
N GLU A 68 -13.25 10.08 11.86
CA GLU A 68 -12.00 10.19 12.65
C GLU A 68 -11.95 10.76 14.09
N GLU A 69 -12.80 11.69 14.54
CA GLU A 69 -12.59 12.33 15.85
C GLU A 69 -12.94 11.44 17.06
N ASN A 70 -13.74 10.40 16.88
CA ASN A 70 -14.04 9.40 17.92
C ASN A 70 -13.31 8.06 17.74
N ARG A 71 -12.33 8.00 16.83
CA ARG A 71 -11.25 7.02 16.97
C ARG A 71 -10.16 7.64 17.82
N GLU A 72 -10.39 7.65 19.14
CA GLU A 72 -9.36 7.04 19.95
C GLU A 72 -9.19 5.62 19.42
N ILE A 73 -8.32 5.44 18.41
CA ILE A 73 -7.60 4.19 18.32
C ILE A 73 -7.09 4.04 19.74
N GLU A 74 -7.59 3.06 20.49
CA GLU A 74 -6.98 2.65 21.75
C GLU A 74 -5.54 2.21 21.39
N LYS A 75 -4.64 3.16 21.14
CA LYS A 75 -3.21 2.93 20.99
C LYS A 75 -2.69 2.27 22.26
N GLU A 76 -3.41 2.47 23.36
CA GLU A 76 -3.17 1.86 24.67
C GLU A 76 -3.58 0.37 24.75
N SER A 77 -4.52 -0.14 23.94
CA SER A 77 -4.88 -1.57 23.95
C SER A 77 -4.16 -2.39 22.87
N ALA A 78 -3.59 -1.73 21.85
CA ALA A 78 -2.70 -2.40 20.90
C ALA A 78 -1.40 -2.85 21.59
N PRO A 79 -1.05 -4.15 21.56
CA PRO A 79 0.19 -4.62 22.17
C PRO A 79 1.40 -3.99 21.47
N VAL A 80 2.17 -3.20 22.21
CA VAL A 80 3.43 -2.63 21.72
C VAL A 80 4.53 -3.69 21.79
N ILE A 81 4.97 -4.18 20.63
CA ILE A 81 6.11 -5.09 20.53
C ILE A 81 7.39 -4.27 20.39
N LYS A 82 8.25 -4.28 21.43
CA LYS A 82 9.58 -3.65 21.35
C LYS A 82 10.48 -4.47 20.44
N ALA A 83 11.02 -3.82 19.40
CA ALA A 83 12.04 -4.43 18.54
C ALA A 83 13.26 -4.84 19.36
N ARG A 84 13.85 -5.99 19.01
CA ARG A 84 15.09 -6.49 19.61
C ARG A 84 16.01 -6.98 18.49
N PRO A 85 17.32 -6.72 18.55
CA PRO A 85 18.26 -7.30 17.61
C PRO A 85 18.27 -8.82 17.76
N ASN A 86 18.33 -9.54 16.64
CA ASN A 86 18.40 -10.99 16.62
C ASN A 86 19.87 -11.42 16.68
N THR A 87 20.41 -11.60 17.88
CA THR A 87 21.85 -11.91 18.09
C THR A 87 22.26 -13.31 17.64
N GLU A 88 21.33 -14.22 17.36
CA GLU A 88 21.63 -15.64 17.08
C GLU A 88 21.60 -16.01 15.59
N LYS A 89 21.14 -15.13 14.69
CA LYS A 89 20.80 -15.53 13.31
C LYS A 89 21.11 -14.53 12.19
N GLU A 90 22.13 -13.70 12.34
CA GLU A 90 22.61 -12.83 11.24
C GLU A 90 23.78 -13.42 10.44
N SER A 91 24.29 -14.60 10.81
CA SER A 91 25.44 -15.24 10.13
C SER A 91 25.07 -16.45 9.26
N GLN A 92 23.80 -16.72 9.00
CA GLN A 92 23.44 -17.63 7.92
C GLN A 92 23.67 -16.91 6.59
N SER A 93 24.86 -17.09 6.03
CA SER A 93 25.12 -16.86 4.61
C SER A 93 23.94 -17.40 3.81
N GLU A 94 23.23 -16.52 3.09
CA GLU A 94 22.12 -16.90 2.22
C GLU A 94 22.66 -17.97 1.24
N PRO A 95 22.27 -19.25 1.38
CA PRO A 95 22.92 -20.34 0.66
C PRO A 95 22.66 -20.29 -0.85
N LYS A 96 21.78 -19.38 -1.31
CA LYS A 96 21.35 -19.22 -2.70
C LYS A 96 22.02 -18.06 -3.43
N GLY A 97 22.61 -17.09 -2.72
CA GLY A 97 23.22 -15.91 -3.33
C GLY A 97 22.89 -14.60 -2.61
N PHE A 98 23.43 -13.49 -3.09
CA PHE A 98 23.24 -12.16 -2.51
C PHE A 98 23.22 -11.05 -3.56
N PHE A 99 22.59 -9.93 -3.21
CA PHE A 99 22.58 -8.73 -4.03
C PHE A 99 23.64 -7.74 -3.57
N THR A 100 24.26 -7.04 -4.52
CA THR A 100 25.00 -5.79 -4.26
C THR A 100 24.38 -4.67 -5.08
N ILE A 101 24.23 -3.49 -4.49
CA ILE A 101 23.64 -2.33 -5.16
C ILE A 101 24.73 -1.34 -5.54
N GLN A 102 24.69 -0.86 -6.77
CA GLN A 102 25.54 0.21 -7.28
C GLN A 102 24.66 1.35 -7.78
N SER A 103 25.06 2.59 -7.52
CA SER A 103 24.40 3.78 -8.04
C SER A 103 25.38 4.61 -8.89
N ASP A 104 24.91 5.09 -10.03
CA ASP A 104 25.61 6.07 -10.86
C ASP A 104 24.80 7.37 -10.83
N SER A 105 25.20 8.32 -9.98
CA SER A 105 24.52 9.60 -9.81
C SER A 105 24.51 10.44 -11.09
N ASN A 106 25.56 10.32 -11.92
CA ASN A 106 25.65 11.08 -13.18
C ASN A 106 24.60 10.59 -14.17
N LYS A 107 24.33 9.28 -14.20
CA LYS A 107 23.36 8.65 -15.10
C LYS A 107 21.98 8.46 -14.48
N LYS A 108 21.80 8.78 -13.20
CA LYS A 108 20.60 8.47 -12.40
C LYS A 108 20.16 7.01 -12.59
N LEU A 109 21.13 6.10 -12.46
CA LEU A 109 20.96 4.68 -12.72
C LEU A 109 21.35 3.87 -11.50
N ILE A 110 20.50 2.94 -11.10
CA ILE A 110 20.77 1.97 -10.04
C ILE A 110 20.94 0.60 -10.68
N LYS A 111 21.96 -0.14 -10.24
CA LYS A 111 22.21 -1.53 -10.65
C LYS A 111 22.10 -2.45 -9.44
N ALA A 112 21.25 -3.45 -9.55
CA ALA A 112 21.20 -4.58 -8.62
C ALA A 112 21.94 -5.77 -9.24
N LEU A 113 23.10 -6.11 -8.70
CA LEU A 113 23.93 -7.22 -9.15
C LEU A 113 23.66 -8.43 -8.27
N TYR A 114 23.31 -9.57 -8.85
CA TYR A 114 23.06 -10.80 -8.11
C TYR A 114 24.22 -11.78 -8.27
N TYR A 115 24.79 -12.21 -7.14
CA TYR A 115 25.85 -13.20 -7.07
C TYR A 115 25.29 -14.53 -6.57
N GLY A 116 25.63 -15.61 -7.27
CA GLY A 116 25.29 -16.96 -6.85
C GLY A 116 26.16 -17.46 -5.67
N PRO A 117 25.93 -18.70 -5.20
CA PRO A 117 26.61 -19.25 -4.02
C PRO A 117 28.14 -19.40 -4.18
N LYS A 118 28.63 -19.46 -5.42
CA LYS A 118 30.07 -19.54 -5.73
C LYS A 118 30.66 -18.15 -6.03
N HIS A 119 29.99 -17.08 -5.58
CA HIS A 119 30.40 -15.68 -5.78
C HIS A 119 30.54 -15.28 -7.25
N GLN A 120 29.88 -16.00 -8.16
CA GLN A 120 29.81 -15.65 -9.56
C GLN A 120 28.65 -14.69 -9.82
N LEU A 121 28.90 -13.61 -10.58
CA LEU A 121 27.85 -12.71 -11.03
C LEU A 121 26.93 -13.46 -12.00
N LEU A 122 25.65 -13.58 -11.66
CA LEU A 122 24.67 -14.29 -12.48
C LEU A 122 23.88 -13.34 -13.38
N PHE A 123 23.45 -12.20 -12.85
CA PHE A 123 22.73 -11.19 -13.61
C PHE A 123 22.83 -9.81 -12.96
N VAL A 124 22.53 -8.80 -13.76
CA VAL A 124 22.42 -7.40 -13.34
C VAL A 124 21.07 -6.89 -13.79
N ILE A 125 20.37 -6.22 -12.89
CA ILE A 125 19.12 -5.52 -13.20
C ILE A 125 19.40 -4.03 -13.06
N GLU A 126 19.13 -3.27 -14.10
CA GLU A 126 19.31 -1.82 -14.12
C GLU A 126 17.94 -1.15 -14.09
N GLY A 127 17.82 -0.06 -13.33
CA GLY A 127 16.59 0.71 -13.21
C GLY A 127 16.86 2.15 -12.79
N LYS A 128 15.87 3.02 -13.00
CA LYS A 128 16.03 4.46 -12.69
C LYS A 128 15.67 4.80 -11.25
N ASN A 129 14.90 3.95 -10.60
CA ASN A 129 14.39 4.15 -9.25
C ASN A 129 14.30 2.81 -8.51
N ALA A 130 14.11 2.88 -7.19
CA ALA A 130 14.02 1.70 -6.34
C ALA A 130 12.79 0.84 -6.68
N GLU A 131 11.69 1.48 -7.08
CA GLU A 131 10.42 0.82 -7.39
C GLU A 131 10.49 -0.11 -8.60
N GLU A 132 11.01 0.36 -9.72
CA GLU A 132 11.24 -0.45 -10.92
C GLU A 132 12.07 -1.70 -10.59
N LEU A 133 13.11 -1.53 -9.76
CA LEU A 133 14.02 -2.60 -9.39
C LEU A 133 13.37 -3.63 -8.48
N TYR A 134 12.76 -3.23 -7.36
CA TYR A 134 12.16 -4.22 -6.45
C TYR A 134 10.95 -4.91 -7.09
N GLN A 135 10.14 -4.20 -7.89
CA GLN A 135 9.01 -4.83 -8.58
C GLN A 135 9.48 -5.87 -9.60
N THR A 136 10.56 -5.57 -10.32
CA THR A 136 11.16 -6.53 -11.26
C THR A 136 11.74 -7.73 -10.53
N ILE A 137 12.51 -7.51 -9.47
CA ILE A 137 13.11 -8.58 -8.67
C ILE A 137 12.06 -9.50 -8.05
N ILE A 138 10.94 -8.95 -7.57
CA ILE A 138 9.80 -9.72 -7.04
C ILE A 138 9.12 -10.51 -8.15
N ARG A 139 8.82 -9.86 -9.29
CA ARG A 139 8.13 -10.49 -10.43
C ARG A 139 8.91 -11.66 -11.00
N GLU A 140 10.22 -11.54 -11.10
CA GLU A 140 11.11 -12.60 -11.60
C GLU A 140 11.46 -13.66 -10.53
N GLY A 141 11.01 -13.47 -9.28
CA GLY A 141 11.21 -14.45 -8.21
C GLY A 141 12.66 -14.59 -7.73
N PHE A 142 13.47 -13.53 -7.83
CA PHE A 142 14.89 -13.58 -7.47
C PHE A 142 15.17 -13.41 -5.97
N VAL A 143 14.17 -13.05 -5.18
CA VAL A 143 14.28 -12.95 -3.71
C VAL A 143 14.00 -14.31 -3.07
N THR A 144 14.91 -14.74 -2.21
CA THR A 144 14.88 -16.07 -1.57
C THR A 144 14.33 -16.06 -0.14
N SER A 145 14.25 -14.89 0.50
CA SER A 145 13.75 -14.73 1.88
C SER A 145 13.16 -13.33 2.12
N LEU A 146 12.31 -13.18 3.14
CA LEU A 146 11.82 -11.86 3.58
C LEU A 146 12.94 -10.97 4.14
N THR A 147 13.96 -11.58 4.76
CA THR A 147 15.15 -10.86 5.22
C THR A 147 15.89 -10.24 4.04
N GLN A 148 16.09 -11.00 2.96
CA GLN A 148 16.70 -10.50 1.73
C GLN A 148 15.82 -9.42 1.07
N ALA A 149 14.50 -9.56 1.10
CA ALA A 149 13.57 -8.54 0.62
C ALA A 149 13.73 -7.22 1.39
N ALA A 150 13.80 -7.30 2.72
CA ALA A 150 13.97 -6.14 3.60
C ALA A 150 15.33 -5.45 3.39
N TYR A 151 16.41 -6.24 3.31
CA TYR A 151 17.75 -5.74 3.00
C TYR A 151 17.77 -5.02 1.64
N LEU A 152 17.26 -5.69 0.61
CA LEU A 152 17.23 -5.16 -0.75
C LEU A 152 16.44 -3.85 -0.83
N GLY A 153 15.26 -3.78 -0.22
CA GLY A 153 14.45 -2.56 -0.18
C GLY A 153 15.20 -1.38 0.44
N GLY A 154 15.92 -1.62 1.54
CA GLY A 154 16.75 -0.61 2.20
C GLY A 154 17.92 -0.12 1.34
N GLU A 155 18.66 -1.04 0.71
CA GLU A 155 19.78 -0.69 -0.18
C GLU A 155 19.32 0.09 -1.42
N LEU A 156 18.25 -0.37 -2.08
CA LEU A 156 17.70 0.30 -3.25
C LEU A 156 17.23 1.72 -2.91
N LYS A 157 16.58 1.90 -1.76
CA LYS A 157 16.13 3.23 -1.35
C LYS A 157 17.30 4.17 -1.05
N ARG A 158 18.36 3.69 -0.39
CA ARG A 158 19.58 4.48 -0.17
C ARG A 158 20.26 4.86 -1.49
N ALA A 159 20.35 3.92 -2.42
CA ALA A 159 20.92 4.17 -3.74
C ALA A 159 20.14 5.26 -4.50
N GLU A 160 18.81 5.22 -4.47
CA GLU A 160 17.96 6.25 -5.06
C GLU A 160 18.14 7.63 -4.38
N MET A 161 18.19 7.67 -3.05
CA MET A 161 18.40 8.90 -2.28
C MET A 161 19.77 9.54 -2.59
N SER A 162 20.79 8.75 -2.90
CA SER A 162 22.13 9.27 -3.25
C SER A 162 22.12 10.18 -4.48
N PHE A 163 21.12 10.05 -5.37
CA PHE A 163 20.95 10.96 -6.50
C PHE A 163 20.51 12.37 -6.09
N GLN A 164 19.78 12.48 -4.98
CA GLN A 164 19.19 13.73 -4.50
C GLN A 164 20.21 14.56 -3.72
N GLU A 165 21.09 13.92 -2.95
CA GLU A 165 22.14 14.61 -2.17
C GLU A 165 23.23 15.27 -3.03
N ASN A 166 23.47 14.77 -4.25
CA ASN A 166 24.47 15.31 -5.17
C ASN A 166 23.96 16.50 -6.02
N SER A 167 22.78 17.04 -5.71
CA SER A 167 22.18 18.20 -6.40
C SER A 167 22.30 19.52 -5.63
N VAL A 168 23.21 19.60 -4.64
CA VAL A 168 23.50 20.81 -3.83
C VAL A 168 24.91 21.32 -4.10
#